data_AF-A0A553PU48-F1
#
_entry.id   AF-A0A553PU48-F1
#
_cell.length_a   1.000
_cell.length_b   1.000
_cell.length_c   1.000
_cell.angle_alpha   90.00
_cell.angle_beta   90.00
_cell.angle_gamma   90.00
#
_symmetry.space_group_name_H-M   'P 1'
#
loop_
_entity.id
_entity.type
_entity.pdbx_description
1 polymer ?
#
loop_
_entity_poly.entity_id
_entity_poly.type
_entity_poly.pdbx_seq_one_letter_code
_entity_poly.pdbx_strand_id
1 'polypeptide(L)'
;MNEVAELISKCLDCLILQPSQPQEHLVQSSSDKPFHAIFVYLIEAKGQHHLVLFLGPFKEYYRNNGIVHVLTSRHNSQDNGHAEFAVKAMTYLPLKSVSWKHFLLALREWLNTPTSEELRALLNLAIGSHVLEETSKMINPSSRDIKSQYDLPSRSLPPLKINGEVLLQNEKTKRWDSAGTVMSMLPDGRSYIVKSNGSNQIR
;
A
#
# COMPACT_ATOMS: atom_id res chain seq x y z
N MET A 1 -35.70 0.39 13.14
CA MET A 1 -34.87 -0.77 13.53
C MET A 1 -35.77 -1.78 14.21
N ASN A 2 -35.60 -3.07 13.94
CA ASN A 2 -36.43 -4.13 14.53
C ASN A 2 -35.76 -4.66 15.81
N GLU A 3 -36.51 -5.06 16.84
CA GLU A 3 -35.99 -5.44 18.18
C GLU A 3 -34.88 -6.50 18.14
N VAL A 4 -34.98 -7.45 17.20
CA VAL A 4 -33.96 -8.47 16.96
C VAL A 4 -32.61 -7.87 16.55
N ALA A 5 -32.61 -6.83 15.71
CA ALA A 5 -31.37 -6.16 15.30
C ALA A 5 -30.70 -5.45 16.47
N GLU A 6 -31.50 -4.86 17.37
CA GLU A 6 -30.99 -4.23 18.57
C GLU A 6 -30.38 -5.25 19.54
N LEU A 7 -31.02 -6.41 19.71
CA LEU A 7 -30.49 -7.52 20.50
C LEU A 7 -29.14 -8.02 19.97
N ILE A 8 -29.04 -8.22 18.65
CA ILE A 8 -27.80 -8.66 17.99
C ILE A 8 -26.71 -7.60 18.14
N SER A 9 -27.04 -6.32 18.00
CA SER A 9 -26.07 -5.22 18.11
C SER A 9 -25.45 -5.08 19.51
N LYS A 10 -26.12 -5.60 20.55
CA LYS A 10 -25.66 -5.59 21.94
C LYS A 10 -25.00 -6.90 22.36
N CYS A 11 -25.07 -7.96 21.53
CA CYS A 11 -24.49 -9.26 21.85
C CYS A 11 -22.98 -9.25 21.59
N LEU A 12 -22.19 -9.38 22.66
CA LEU A 12 -20.72 -9.37 22.58
C LEU A 12 -20.17 -10.50 21.70
N ASP A 13 -20.71 -11.71 21.82
CA ASP A 13 -20.28 -12.86 21.01
C ASP A 13 -20.57 -12.62 19.53
N CYS A 14 -21.74 -12.05 19.20
CA CYS A 14 -22.08 -11.69 17.84
C CYS A 14 -21.12 -10.64 17.28
N LEU A 15 -20.78 -9.61 18.07
CA LEU A 15 -19.85 -8.55 17.68
C LEU A 15 -18.44 -9.09 17.42
N ILE A 16 -17.90 -9.91 18.33
CA ILE A 16 -16.56 -10.51 18.23
C ILE A 16 -16.42 -11.39 16.97
N LEU A 17 -17.50 -12.10 16.62
CA LEU A 17 -17.53 -13.07 15.52
C LEU A 17 -18.05 -12.47 14.20
N GLN A 18 -18.26 -11.15 14.11
CA GLN A 18 -18.71 -10.54 12.86
C GLN A 18 -17.67 -10.75 11.75
N PRO A 19 -18.13 -10.92 10.50
CA PRO A 19 -17.23 -10.92 9.35
C PRO A 19 -16.47 -9.60 9.25
N SER A 20 -15.36 -9.61 8.52
CA SER A 20 -14.64 -8.39 8.16
C SER A 20 -15.54 -7.43 7.39
N GLN A 21 -15.18 -6.14 7.41
CA GLN A 21 -15.95 -5.09 6.74
C GLN A 21 -16.15 -5.37 5.25
N PRO A 22 -17.28 -4.88 4.67
CA PRO A 22 -17.51 -4.97 3.24
C PRO A 22 -16.45 -4.20 2.46
N GLN A 23 -16.16 -4.70 1.25
CA GLN A 23 -15.15 -4.14 0.37
C GLN A 23 -15.53 -2.73 -0.10
N GLU A 24 -14.62 -1.77 0.04
CA GLU A 24 -14.74 -0.42 -0.51
C GLU A 24 -14.00 -0.27 -1.85
N HIS A 25 -14.38 0.71 -2.68
CA HIS A 25 -13.76 0.98 -3.98
C HIS A 25 -12.25 1.22 -3.86
N LEU A 26 -11.40 0.80 -4.79
CA LEU A 26 -9.96 1.13 -4.72
C LEU A 26 -9.72 2.63 -4.86
N VAL A 27 -8.97 3.21 -3.92
CA VAL A 27 -8.39 4.55 -4.08
C VAL A 27 -7.07 4.40 -4.82
N GLN A 28 -6.95 5.06 -5.97
CA GLN A 28 -5.67 5.15 -6.66
C GLN A 28 -4.90 6.36 -6.14
N SER A 29 -3.66 6.13 -5.73
CA SER A 29 -2.73 7.21 -5.50
C SER A 29 -2.19 7.73 -6.84
N SER A 30 -2.14 9.04 -7.01
CA SER A 30 -1.51 9.68 -8.16
C SER A 30 -0.35 10.55 -7.69
N SER A 31 0.69 10.63 -8.51
CA SER A 31 1.85 11.48 -8.26
C SER A 31 2.26 12.11 -9.58
N ASP A 32 2.11 13.43 -9.67
CA ASP A 32 2.27 14.16 -10.93
C ASP A 32 3.72 14.60 -11.18
N LYS A 33 4.62 14.33 -10.23
CA LYS A 33 6.03 14.75 -10.30
C LYS A 33 6.96 13.62 -9.82
N PRO A 34 8.14 13.48 -10.45
CA PRO A 34 9.20 12.62 -9.91
C PRO A 34 9.53 12.99 -8.46
N PHE A 35 9.79 11.98 -7.63
CA PHE A 35 10.16 12.11 -6.20
C PHE A 35 9.11 12.75 -5.28
N HIS A 36 7.90 13.05 -5.76
CA HIS A 36 6.81 13.54 -4.91
C HIS A 36 6.36 12.48 -3.89
N ALA A 37 6.37 11.20 -4.28
CA ALA A 37 6.14 10.07 -3.39
C ALA A 37 7.19 8.97 -3.66
N ILE A 38 7.72 8.38 -2.59
CA ILE A 38 8.67 7.25 -2.65
C ILE A 38 8.11 6.14 -1.78
N PHE A 39 7.92 4.96 -2.37
CA PHE A 39 7.47 3.76 -1.68
C PHE A 39 8.67 2.87 -1.37
N VAL A 40 8.72 2.32 -0.15
CA VAL A 40 9.87 1.55 0.36
C VAL A 40 9.38 0.21 0.90
N TYR A 41 10.17 -0.86 0.69
CA TYR A 41 9.86 -2.20 1.19
C TYR A 41 11.13 -3.03 1.48
N LEU A 42 11.06 -3.89 2.49
CA LEU A 42 12.14 -4.80 2.89
C LEU A 42 11.88 -6.21 2.34
N ILE A 43 12.85 -6.79 1.63
CA ILE A 43 12.77 -8.15 1.10
C ILE A 43 13.76 -9.04 1.87
N GLU A 44 13.42 -10.31 2.05
CA GLU A 44 14.36 -11.35 2.47
C GLU A 44 14.53 -12.38 1.34
N ALA A 45 15.77 -12.68 0.98
CA ALA A 45 16.10 -13.69 -0.03
C ALA A 45 17.32 -14.51 0.43
N LYS A 46 17.18 -15.84 0.42
CA LYS A 46 18.24 -16.80 0.81
C LYS A 46 18.83 -16.55 2.21
N GLY A 47 17.98 -16.17 3.18
CA GLY A 47 18.41 -15.85 4.55
C GLY A 47 19.20 -14.54 4.68
N GLN A 48 19.22 -13.72 3.63
CA GLN A 48 19.79 -12.37 3.64
C GLN A 48 18.69 -11.34 3.36
N HIS A 49 18.60 -10.32 4.20
CA HIS A 49 17.68 -9.21 4.00
C HIS A 49 18.22 -8.28 2.92
N HIS A 50 17.51 -8.17 1.82
CA HIS A 50 17.77 -7.27 0.71
C HIS A 50 16.74 -6.14 0.77
N LEU A 51 17.17 -4.95 1.17
CA LEU A 51 16.31 -3.77 1.17
C LEU A 51 16.24 -3.21 -0.25
N VAL A 52 15.04 -3.10 -0.83
CA VAL A 52 14.83 -2.41 -2.10
C VAL A 52 14.37 -0.99 -1.81
N LEU A 53 15.33 -0.08 -1.99
CA LEU A 53 15.35 1.37 -1.79
C LEU A 53 15.33 1.90 -0.34
N PHE A 54 16.32 2.76 -0.06
CA PHE A 54 16.79 3.24 1.24
C PHE A 54 16.25 4.64 1.55
N LEU A 55 15.85 4.91 2.80
CA LEU A 55 16.35 6.01 3.66
C LEU A 55 16.19 5.54 5.12
N GLY A 56 17.28 5.57 5.89
CA GLY A 56 17.43 4.91 7.22
C GLY A 56 16.58 5.50 8.37
N PRO A 57 16.92 5.22 9.65
CA PRO A 57 16.15 5.69 10.79
C PRO A 57 16.34 7.21 10.97
N PHE A 58 15.34 8.00 10.53
CA PHE A 58 15.60 9.41 10.27
C PHE A 58 14.39 10.33 10.48
N LYS A 59 13.62 10.15 11.55
CA LYS A 59 12.54 11.11 11.90
C LYS A 59 13.03 12.56 11.88
N GLU A 60 14.24 12.81 12.39
CA GLU A 60 14.85 14.14 12.38
C GLU A 60 15.36 14.57 11.01
N TYR A 61 16.02 13.71 10.23
CA TYR A 61 16.50 14.07 8.89
C TYR A 61 15.36 14.31 7.92
N TYR A 62 14.28 13.52 7.98
CA TYR A 62 13.09 13.78 7.17
C TYR A 62 12.53 15.16 7.49
N ARG A 63 12.36 15.47 8.78
CA ARG A 63 11.90 16.80 9.22
C ARG A 63 12.83 17.92 8.76
N ASN A 64 14.14 17.72 8.89
CA ASN A 64 15.16 18.71 8.55
C ASN A 64 15.30 18.93 7.04
N ASN A 65 14.89 17.96 6.21
CA ASN A 65 14.92 18.05 4.75
C ASN A 65 13.53 18.30 4.14
N GLY A 66 12.51 18.61 4.97
CA GLY A 66 11.14 18.85 4.48
C GLY A 66 10.45 17.61 3.90
N ILE A 67 10.92 16.41 4.24
CA ILE A 67 10.34 15.14 3.79
C ILE A 67 9.27 14.71 4.79
N VAL A 68 8.06 14.46 4.30
CA VAL A 68 6.94 13.96 5.12
C VAL A 68 6.97 12.43 5.09
N HIS A 69 7.16 11.82 6.26
CA HIS A 69 7.10 10.37 6.41
C HIS A 69 5.65 9.94 6.69
N VAL A 70 5.06 9.19 5.75
CA VAL A 70 3.70 8.64 5.85
C VAL A 70 3.80 7.15 6.15
N LEU A 71 3.16 6.71 7.23
CA LEU A 71 3.04 5.29 7.58
C LEU A 71 1.71 4.75 7.04
N THR A 72 1.73 3.56 6.47
CA THR A 72 0.51 2.83 6.10
C THR A 72 -0.12 2.18 7.32
N SER A 73 -1.41 1.82 7.23
CA SER A 73 -2.05 1.07 8.31
C SER A 73 -1.38 -0.30 8.47
N ARG A 74 -1.39 -0.80 9.70
CA ARG A 74 -0.71 -2.07 10.01
C ARG A 74 -1.38 -3.19 9.23
N HIS A 75 -0.57 -4.00 8.54
CA HIS A 75 -1.01 -5.18 7.78
C HIS A 75 -1.99 -4.91 6.63
N ASN A 76 -2.06 -3.67 6.15
CA ASN A 76 -2.69 -3.35 4.89
C ASN A 76 -1.62 -3.21 3.78
N SER A 77 -1.34 -4.30 3.07
CA SER A 77 -0.33 -4.27 2.01
C SER A 77 -0.78 -3.48 0.78
N GLN A 78 -2.09 -3.27 0.61
CA GLN A 78 -2.65 -2.53 -0.52
C GLN A 78 -2.22 -1.06 -0.52
N ASP A 79 -2.08 -0.44 0.66
CA ASP A 79 -1.59 0.94 0.81
C ASP A 79 -0.16 1.13 0.27
N ASN A 80 0.62 0.04 0.19
CA ASN A 80 1.98 0.04 -0.37
C ASN A 80 2.07 -0.84 -1.63
N GLY A 81 0.95 -1.00 -2.35
CA GLY A 81 0.86 -1.91 -3.50
C GLY A 81 1.87 -1.62 -4.61
N HIS A 82 2.29 -0.36 -4.78
CA HIS A 82 3.36 0.01 -5.72
C HIS A 82 4.71 -0.62 -5.35
N ALA A 83 5.12 -0.56 -4.08
CA ALA A 83 6.33 -1.24 -3.64
C ALA A 83 6.16 -2.76 -3.64
N GLU A 84 4.99 -3.28 -3.27
CA GLU A 84 4.75 -4.73 -3.30
C GLU A 84 4.84 -5.30 -4.73
N PHE A 85 4.31 -4.57 -5.72
CA PHE A 85 4.45 -4.92 -7.13
C PHE A 85 5.91 -4.87 -7.59
N ALA A 86 6.63 -3.79 -7.25
CA ALA A 86 8.05 -3.65 -7.58
C ALA A 86 8.89 -4.78 -6.94
N VAL A 87 8.61 -5.12 -5.68
CA VAL A 87 9.21 -6.25 -4.95
C VAL A 87 8.95 -7.56 -5.67
N LYS A 88 7.70 -7.86 -6.06
CA LYS A 88 7.37 -9.08 -6.80
C LYS A 88 8.12 -9.16 -8.12
N ALA A 89 8.16 -8.06 -8.87
CA ALA A 89 8.91 -7.99 -10.13
C ALA A 89 10.41 -8.18 -9.91
N MET A 90 10.98 -7.50 -8.90
CA MET A 90 12.40 -7.50 -8.60
C MET A 90 12.88 -8.79 -7.92
N THR A 91 12.04 -9.51 -7.18
CA THR A 91 12.44 -10.75 -6.48
C THR A 91 12.96 -11.82 -7.44
N TYR A 92 12.41 -11.86 -8.66
CA TYR A 92 12.87 -12.79 -9.69
C TYR A 92 14.20 -12.38 -10.34
N LEU A 93 14.61 -11.11 -10.28
CA LEU A 93 15.85 -10.63 -10.91
C LEU A 93 17.10 -11.26 -10.26
N PRO A 94 17.29 -11.22 -8.92
CA PRO A 94 18.38 -11.93 -8.26
C PRO A 94 18.34 -13.44 -8.50
N LEU A 95 17.15 -14.04 -8.52
CA LEU A 95 16.99 -15.49 -8.73
C LEU A 95 17.44 -15.92 -10.14
N LYS A 96 17.25 -15.07 -11.15
CA LYS A 96 17.66 -15.31 -12.55
C LYS A 96 19.09 -14.85 -12.86
N SER A 97 19.73 -14.15 -11.92
CA SER A 97 21.06 -13.58 -12.12
C SER A 97 22.16 -14.55 -11.66
N VAL A 98 23.10 -14.83 -12.54
CA VAL A 98 24.24 -15.74 -12.24
C VAL A 98 25.37 -15.05 -11.46
N SER A 99 25.37 -13.72 -11.39
CA SER A 99 26.36 -12.93 -10.64
C SER A 99 25.79 -11.55 -10.28
N TRP A 100 26.45 -10.85 -9.36
CA TRP A 100 26.09 -9.46 -9.01
C TRP A 100 26.16 -8.51 -10.22
N LYS A 101 27.16 -8.68 -11.10
CA LYS A 101 27.26 -7.90 -12.34
C LYS A 101 26.08 -8.17 -13.28
N HIS A 102 25.66 -9.44 -13.40
CA HIS A 102 24.46 -9.79 -14.18
C HIS A 102 23.20 -9.19 -13.54
N PHE A 103 23.08 -9.21 -12.20
CA PHE A 103 21.98 -8.55 -11.51
C PHE A 103 21.90 -7.05 -11.80
N LEU A 104 23.02 -6.32 -11.73
CA LEU A 104 23.04 -4.89 -12.04
C LEU A 104 22.65 -4.58 -13.50
N LEU A 105 23.08 -5.42 -14.44
CA LEU A 105 22.64 -5.31 -15.84
C LEU A 105 21.14 -5.58 -15.96
N ALA A 106 20.62 -6.64 -15.35
CA ALA A 106 19.20 -6.97 -15.38
C ALA A 106 18.34 -5.89 -14.70
N LEU A 107 18.82 -5.29 -13.61
CA LEU A 107 18.18 -4.15 -12.94
C LEU A 107 18.13 -2.92 -13.86
N ARG A 108 19.23 -2.62 -14.55
CA ARG A 108 19.27 -1.54 -15.54
C ARG A 108 18.26 -1.78 -16.66
N GLU A 109 18.20 -2.99 -17.22
CA GLU A 109 17.23 -3.32 -18.26
C GLU A 109 15.79 -3.21 -17.75
N TRP A 110 15.52 -3.70 -16.54
CA TRP A 110 14.20 -3.59 -15.91
C TRP A 110 13.78 -2.13 -15.69
N LEU A 111 14.68 -1.27 -15.20
CA LEU A 111 14.44 0.17 -15.04
C LEU A 111 14.20 0.86 -16.38
N ASN A 112 14.82 0.37 -17.47
CA ASN A 112 14.63 0.87 -18.84
C ASN A 112 13.51 0.18 -19.62
N THR A 113 12.74 -0.72 -19.01
CA THR A 113 11.61 -1.39 -19.64
C THR A 113 10.32 -0.66 -19.23
N PRO A 114 9.80 0.27 -20.05
CA PRO A 114 8.57 0.97 -19.72
C PRO A 114 7.37 0.02 -19.75
N THR A 115 6.64 -0.03 -18.64
CA THR A 115 5.38 -0.79 -18.53
C THR A 115 4.16 0.02 -18.99
N SER A 116 4.31 1.34 -19.14
CA SER A 116 3.35 2.24 -19.79
C SER A 116 4.07 3.39 -20.49
N GLU A 117 3.36 4.08 -21.38
CA GLU A 117 3.89 5.25 -22.08
C GLU A 117 4.15 6.43 -21.13
N GLU A 118 3.34 6.61 -20.08
CA GLU A 118 3.58 7.64 -19.06
C GLU A 118 4.85 7.35 -18.23
N LEU A 119 5.07 6.10 -17.85
CA LEU A 119 6.28 5.71 -17.11
C LEU A 119 7.55 5.85 -17.96
N ARG A 120 7.43 5.62 -19.28
CA ARG A 120 8.51 5.92 -20.25
C ARG A 120 8.85 7.40 -20.25
N ALA A 121 7.85 8.26 -20.33
CA ALA A 121 8.02 9.71 -20.32
C ALA A 121 8.64 10.20 -18.99
N LEU A 122 8.20 9.66 -17.85
CA LEU A 122 8.76 9.97 -16.54
C LEU A 122 10.20 9.49 -16.37
N LEU A 123 10.54 8.31 -16.87
CA LEU A 123 11.91 7.80 -16.86
C LEU A 123 12.84 8.70 -17.70
N ASN A 124 12.40 9.08 -18.90
CA ASN A 124 13.13 10.00 -19.76
C ASN A 124 13.31 11.37 -19.09
N LEU A 125 12.29 11.87 -18.39
CA LEU A 125 12.34 13.14 -17.65
C LEU A 125 13.28 13.06 -16.43
N ALA A 126 13.28 11.95 -15.69
CA ALA A 126 14.06 11.79 -14.47
C ALA A 126 15.55 11.51 -14.71
N ILE A 127 15.89 10.80 -15.79
CA ILE A 127 17.25 10.30 -16.06
C ILE A 127 17.89 11.02 -17.25
N GLY A 128 17.12 11.79 -18.03
CA GLY A 128 17.63 12.51 -19.22
C GLY A 128 18.08 11.60 -20.37
N SER A 129 17.76 10.31 -20.30
CA SER A 129 18.22 9.29 -21.23
C SER A 129 17.20 9.02 -22.34
N HIS A 130 17.68 8.97 -23.59
CA HIS A 130 16.90 8.47 -24.72
C HIS A 130 16.73 6.94 -24.58
N VAL A 131 15.55 6.48 -24.14
CA VAL A 131 15.19 5.05 -24.20
C VAL A 131 15.23 4.59 -25.67
N LEU A 132 15.90 3.45 -25.92
CA LEU A 132 15.99 2.82 -27.24
C LEU A 132 14.58 2.50 -27.78
N GLU A 133 14.25 2.97 -28.99
CA GLU A 133 12.93 2.81 -29.63
C GLU A 133 12.43 1.34 -29.71
N GLU A 134 13.33 0.37 -29.65
CA GLU A 134 13.02 -1.05 -29.85
C GLU A 134 12.17 -1.67 -28.72
N THR A 135 12.19 -1.11 -27.50
CA THR A 135 11.41 -1.66 -26.36
C THR A 135 9.93 -1.29 -26.41
N SER A 136 9.52 -0.34 -27.24
CA SER A 136 8.12 0.11 -27.39
C SER A 136 7.17 -0.98 -27.92
N LYS A 137 7.68 -2.03 -28.56
CA LYS A 137 6.84 -3.10 -29.17
C LYS A 137 6.27 -4.11 -28.17
N MET A 138 6.64 -4.05 -26.88
CA MET A 138 6.18 -4.99 -25.84
C MET A 138 5.17 -4.40 -24.86
N ILE A 139 4.69 -3.17 -25.07
CA ILE A 139 3.58 -2.62 -24.27
C ILE A 139 2.30 -3.33 -24.74
N ASN A 140 1.96 -4.45 -24.12
CA ASN A 140 0.65 -5.07 -24.31
C ASN A 140 -0.40 -4.18 -23.62
N PRO A 141 -1.30 -3.50 -24.35
CA PRO A 141 -2.31 -2.62 -23.77
C PRO A 141 -3.46 -3.40 -23.12
N SER A 142 -3.26 -4.67 -22.74
CA SER A 142 -4.24 -5.40 -21.94
C SER A 142 -4.14 -4.98 -20.47
N SER A 143 -4.27 -3.67 -20.23
CA SER A 143 -4.84 -3.20 -18.97
C SER A 143 -6.26 -3.76 -18.95
N ARG A 144 -6.41 -5.00 -18.50
CA ARG A 144 -7.69 -5.45 -17.95
C ARG A 144 -8.08 -4.36 -16.97
N ASP A 145 -9.31 -3.89 -17.05
CA ASP A 145 -9.82 -2.87 -16.16
C ASP A 145 -9.98 -3.46 -14.76
N ILE A 146 -8.82 -3.69 -14.11
CA ILE A 146 -8.68 -4.37 -12.83
C ILE A 146 -9.41 -3.56 -11.76
N LYS A 147 -9.37 -2.22 -11.89
CA LYS A 147 -10.10 -1.32 -11.00
C LYS A 147 -11.60 -1.50 -11.17
N SER A 148 -12.15 -1.46 -12.39
CA SER A 148 -13.61 -1.63 -12.51
C SER A 148 -14.05 -3.00 -12.04
N GLN A 149 -13.32 -4.08 -12.38
CA GLN A 149 -13.63 -5.43 -11.91
C GLN A 149 -13.58 -5.55 -10.38
N TYR A 150 -12.60 -4.91 -9.74
CA TYR A 150 -12.51 -4.87 -8.29
C TYR A 150 -13.65 -4.06 -7.67
N ASP A 151 -14.00 -2.94 -8.29
CA ASP A 151 -15.01 -2.01 -7.78
C ASP A 151 -16.44 -2.54 -7.96
N LEU A 152 -16.67 -3.52 -8.84
CA LEU A 152 -18.00 -4.11 -9.11
C LEU A 152 -18.76 -4.55 -7.84
N PRO A 153 -18.20 -5.38 -6.93
CA PRO A 153 -18.87 -5.78 -5.70
C PRO A 153 -18.77 -4.74 -4.56
N SER A 154 -17.98 -3.68 -4.74
CA SER A 154 -17.63 -2.77 -3.65
C SER A 154 -18.71 -1.73 -3.37
N ARG A 155 -18.72 -1.18 -2.15
CA ARG A 155 -19.69 -0.17 -1.70
C ARG A 155 -18.98 0.92 -0.92
N SER A 156 -19.49 2.14 -1.00
CA SER A 156 -18.98 3.26 -0.19
C SER A 156 -19.54 3.19 1.23
N LEU A 157 -18.66 3.27 2.24
CA LEU A 157 -19.05 3.31 3.64
C LEU A 157 -19.12 4.75 4.17
N PRO A 158 -20.02 5.04 5.12
CA PRO A 158 -20.03 6.34 5.79
C PRO A 158 -18.77 6.49 6.66
N PRO A 159 -18.20 7.70 6.75
CA PRO A 159 -17.02 7.94 7.56
C PRO A 159 -17.31 7.71 9.05
N LEU A 160 -16.29 7.23 9.77
CA LEU A 160 -16.39 7.02 11.21
C LEU A 160 -16.43 8.36 11.95
N LYS A 161 -17.23 8.41 13.02
CA LYS A 161 -17.36 9.61 13.84
C LYS A 161 -16.09 9.84 14.66
N ILE A 162 -15.53 11.05 14.59
CA ILE A 162 -14.43 11.47 15.46
C ILE A 162 -14.89 11.43 16.92
N ASN A 163 -14.05 10.90 17.81
CA ASN A 163 -14.33 10.53 19.19
C ASN A 163 -15.35 9.39 19.36
N GLY A 164 -15.70 8.68 18.28
CA GLY A 164 -16.51 7.48 18.35
C GLY A 164 -15.71 6.28 18.86
N GLU A 165 -16.39 5.38 19.58
CA GLU A 165 -15.85 4.07 19.93
C GLU A 165 -16.01 3.10 18.76
N VAL A 166 -14.97 2.33 18.50
CA VAL A 166 -14.91 1.35 17.42
C VAL A 166 -14.29 0.06 17.93
N LEU A 167 -14.69 -1.06 17.32
CA LEU A 167 -14.01 -2.33 17.49
C LEU A 167 -12.86 -2.43 16.48
N LEU A 168 -11.78 -3.07 16.89
CA LEU A 168 -10.59 -3.33 16.12
C LEU A 168 -10.48 -4.83 15.90
N GLN A 169 -10.33 -5.22 14.63
CA GLN A 169 -10.14 -6.62 14.29
C GLN A 169 -8.71 -7.04 14.58
N ASN A 170 -8.56 -8.11 15.36
CA ASN A 170 -7.29 -8.80 15.54
C ASN A 170 -6.98 -9.62 14.30
N GLU A 171 -5.86 -9.35 13.66
CA GLU A 171 -5.54 -9.93 12.36
C GLU A 171 -5.15 -11.41 12.43
N LYS A 172 -4.68 -11.89 13.59
CA LYS A 172 -4.32 -13.30 13.80
C LYS A 172 -5.56 -14.15 14.05
N THR A 173 -6.45 -13.67 14.91
CA THR A 173 -7.66 -14.41 15.31
C THR A 173 -8.84 -14.13 14.39
N LYS A 174 -8.76 -13.05 13.59
CA LYS A 174 -9.84 -12.46 12.79
C LYS A 174 -11.07 -12.02 13.58
N ARG A 175 -10.92 -11.83 14.89
CA ARG A 175 -12.00 -11.45 15.81
C ARG A 175 -11.99 -9.95 16.09
N TRP A 176 -13.17 -9.38 16.32
CA TRP A 176 -13.35 -8.00 16.78
C TRP A 176 -13.25 -7.94 18.31
N ASP A 177 -12.06 -8.25 18.84
CA ASP A 177 -11.81 -8.49 20.27
C ASP A 177 -11.20 -7.29 21.01
N SER A 178 -10.89 -6.21 20.30
CA SER A 178 -10.20 -5.04 20.82
C SER A 178 -11.04 -3.77 20.59
N ALA A 179 -11.06 -2.85 21.55
CA ALA A 179 -11.77 -1.57 21.42
C ALA A 179 -10.78 -0.41 21.22
N GLY A 180 -11.27 0.67 20.59
CA GLY A 180 -10.51 1.90 20.43
C GLY A 180 -11.39 3.12 20.19
N THR A 181 -10.78 4.30 20.30
CA THR A 181 -11.46 5.58 20.05
C THR A 181 -10.85 6.25 18.83
N VAL A 182 -11.71 6.68 17.89
CA VAL A 182 -11.29 7.42 16.70
C VAL A 182 -10.83 8.81 17.10
N MET A 183 -9.55 9.12 16.92
CA MET A 183 -8.96 10.41 17.28
C MET A 183 -9.03 11.42 16.13
N SER A 184 -8.74 10.96 14.91
CA SER A 184 -8.73 11.79 13.70
C SER A 184 -8.77 10.92 12.45
N MET A 185 -9.13 11.53 11.33
CA MET A 185 -9.10 10.92 10.00
C MET A 185 -7.85 11.43 9.26
N LEU A 186 -7.18 10.54 8.53
CA LEU A 186 -6.05 10.89 7.67
C LEU A 186 -6.53 11.57 6.37
N PRO A 187 -5.64 12.26 5.64
CA PRO A 187 -6.00 12.98 4.41
C PRO A 187 -6.55 12.09 3.29
N ASP A 188 -6.31 10.79 3.34
CA ASP A 188 -6.86 9.79 2.40
C ASP A 188 -8.37 9.57 2.57
N GLY A 189 -8.95 10.07 3.66
CA GLY A 189 -10.39 9.98 3.95
C GLY A 189 -10.86 8.60 4.38
N ARG A 190 -9.94 7.65 4.58
CA ARG A 190 -10.26 6.23 4.85
C ARG A 190 -9.46 5.62 5.97
N SER A 191 -8.27 6.13 6.23
CA SER A 191 -7.48 5.72 7.38
C SER A 191 -7.79 6.62 8.57
N TYR A 192 -7.76 6.05 9.76
CA TYR A 192 -8.05 6.74 11.01
C TYR A 192 -6.92 6.51 12.01
N ILE A 193 -6.65 7.53 12.81
CA ILE A 193 -5.83 7.37 14.00
C ILE A 193 -6.77 6.90 15.11
N VAL A 194 -6.58 5.67 15.56
CA VAL A 194 -7.37 5.07 16.65
C VAL A 194 -6.50 4.92 17.88
N LYS A 195 -6.98 5.42 19.02
CA LYS A 195 -6.33 5.22 20.32
C LYS A 195 -6.83 3.92 20.92
N SER A 196 -5.92 2.97 21.16
CA SER A 196 -6.21 1.68 21.79
C SER A 196 -5.05 1.28 22.73
N ASN A 197 -5.38 0.78 23.91
CA ASN A 197 -4.42 0.35 24.94
C ASN A 197 -3.33 1.40 25.25
N GLY A 198 -3.69 2.69 25.28
CA GLY A 198 -2.77 3.80 25.55
C GLY A 198 -1.86 4.21 24.38
N SER A 199 -1.95 3.52 23.24
CA SER A 199 -1.17 3.80 22.04
C SER A 199 -2.05 4.30 20.89
N ASN A 200 -1.50 5.18 20.04
CA ASN A 200 -2.16 5.60 18.81
C ASN A 200 -1.71 4.67 17.67
N GLN A 201 -2.67 4.15 16.91
CA GLN A 201 -2.41 3.28 15.76
C GLN A 201 -3.17 3.79 14.54
N ILE A 202 -2.60 3.61 13.35
CA ILE A 202 -3.28 3.88 12.08
C ILE A 202 -4.07 2.63 11.71
N ARG A 203 -5.37 2.80 11.45
CA ARG A 203 -6.34 1.74 11.15
C ARG A 203 -7.20 2.10 9.96
#